data_AF-A0A2G4SSR9-F1
#
_entry.id   AF-A0A2G4SSR9-F1
#
_cell.length_a   1.000
_cell.length_b   1.000
_cell.length_c   1.000
_cell.angle_alpha   90.00
_cell.angle_beta   90.00
_cell.angle_gamma   90.00
#
_symmetry.space_group_name_H-M   'P 1'
#
loop_
_entity.id
_entity.type
_entity.pdbx_description
1 polymer ?
#
loop_
_entity_poly.entity_id
_entity_poly.type
_entity_poly.pdbx_seq_one_letter_code
_entity_poly.pdbx_strand_id
1 'polypeptide(L)' 'YKTEFCRNWIELGHCRYGTKCLYAHGEKEIRTVPRHARYKTQICRAYHSDGSCPYGIRCTFIH' A
#
# COMPACT_ATOMS: atom_id res chain seq x y z
N TYR A 1 -5.24 -0.31 -10.06
CA TYR A 1 -5.07 -1.77 -10.29
C TYR A 1 -3.59 -2.10 -10.22
N LYS A 2 -3.21 -3.12 -9.44
CA LYS A 2 -1.84 -3.57 -9.15
C LYS A 2 -0.89 -2.48 -8.61
N THR A 3 -1.39 -1.65 -7.72
CA THR A 3 -0.64 -0.52 -7.13
C THR A 3 -0.05 -0.84 -5.75
N GLU A 4 -0.43 -1.99 -5.20
CA GLU A 4 0.07 -2.56 -3.94
C GLU A 4 0.35 -4.05 -4.17
N PHE A 5 1.28 -4.62 -3.40
CA PHE A 5 1.58 -6.05 -3.48
C PHE A 5 0.47 -6.92 -2.90
N CYS A 6 0.31 -8.11 -3.46
CA CYS A 6 -0.63 -9.11 -2.97
C CYS A 6 -0.05 -9.79 -1.73
N ARG A 7 -0.68 -9.61 -0.57
CA ARG A 7 -0.24 -10.23 0.68
C ARG A 7 -0.23 -11.75 0.59
N ASN A 8 -1.30 -12.37 0.09
CA ASN A 8 -1.39 -13.83 -0.06
C ASN A 8 -0.25 -14.40 -0.92
N TRP A 9 0.10 -13.71 -2.00
CA TRP A 9 1.21 -14.15 -2.84
C TRP A 9 2.56 -14.06 -2.12
N ILE A 10 2.80 -12.99 -1.37
CA ILE A 10 4.05 -12.81 -0.61
C ILE A 10 4.15 -13.81 0.55
N GLU A 11 3.07 -13.98 1.32
CA GLU A 11 3.06 -14.77 2.55
C GLU A 11 2.94 -16.27 2.29
N LEU A 12 2.10 -16.68 1.33
CA LEU A 12 1.80 -18.08 1.06
C LEU A 12 2.50 -18.60 -0.20
N GLY A 13 3.11 -17.72 -1.00
CA GLY A 13 3.67 -18.07 -2.32
C GLY A 13 2.61 -18.34 -3.40
N HIS A 14 1.30 -18.28 -3.07
CA HIS A 14 0.23 -18.53 -4.01
C HIS A 14 -0.96 -17.59 -3.78
N CYS A 15 -1.70 -17.28 -4.86
CA CYS A 15 -2.90 -16.43 -4.78
C CYS A 15 -4.06 -17.07 -5.54
N ARG A 16 -5.19 -17.26 -4.83
CA ARG A 16 -6.43 -17.83 -5.38
C ARG A 16 -7.00 -17.08 -6.59
N TYR A 17 -6.65 -15.81 -6.75
CA TYR A 17 -7.12 -14.97 -7.85
C TYR A 17 -6.27 -15.09 -9.11
N GLY A 18 -5.12 -15.76 -9.04
CA GLY A 18 -4.22 -15.95 -10.19
C GLY A 18 -3.92 -14.64 -10.92
N THR A 19 -4.02 -14.66 -12.24
CA THR A 19 -3.76 -13.49 -13.10
C THR A 19 -4.79 -12.37 -12.97
N LYS A 20 -5.98 -12.65 -12.40
CA LYS A 20 -7.04 -11.67 -12.15
C LYS A 20 -6.88 -10.90 -10.83
N CYS A 21 -5.80 -11.17 -10.08
CA CYS A 21 -5.53 -10.47 -8.84
C CYS A 21 -5.41 -8.95 -9.05
N LEU A 22 -6.13 -8.17 -8.23
CA LEU A 22 -6.07 -6.70 -8.25
C LEU A 22 -4.75 -6.13 -7.70
N TYR A 23 -3.92 -6.99 -7.11
CA TYR A 23 -2.65 -6.65 -6.47
C TYR A 23 -1.49 -7.28 -7.23
N ALA A 24 -0.29 -6.73 -7.08
CA ALA A 24 0.89 -7.21 -7.77
C ALA A 24 1.47 -8.46 -7.11
N HIS A 25 1.78 -9.49 -7.90
CA HIS A 25 2.48 -10.70 -7.44
C HIS A 25 4.03 -10.57 -7.51
N GLY A 26 4.53 -9.40 -7.90
CA GLY A 26 5.96 -9.13 -7.96
C GLY A 26 6.24 -7.75 -8.54
N GLU A 27 7.50 -7.36 -8.57
CA GLU A 27 7.94 -6.03 -9.02
C GLU A 27 7.62 -5.76 -10.48
N LYS A 28 7.52 -6.81 -11.31
CA LYS A 28 7.11 -6.67 -12.72
C LYS A 28 5.65 -6.27 -12.87
N GLU A 29 4.82 -6.56 -11.86
CA GLU A 29 3.38 -6.29 -11.90
C GLU A 29 2.98 -5.03 -11.15
N ILE A 30 3.84 -4.51 -10.25
CA ILE A 30 3.55 -3.32 -9.46
C ILE A 30 3.54 -2.08 -10.37
N ARG A 31 2.46 -1.32 -10.29
CA ARG A 31 2.29 -0.08 -11.03
C ARG A 31 2.54 1.10 -10.12
N THR A 32 3.43 1.98 -10.53
CA THR A 32 3.60 3.29 -9.92
C THR A 32 2.39 4.16 -10.24
N VAL A 33 1.83 4.80 -9.22
CA VAL A 33 0.72 5.75 -9.38
C VAL A 33 1.30 7.14 -9.13
N PRO A 34 1.10 8.10 -10.05
CA PRO A 34 1.46 9.48 -9.78
C PRO A 34 0.69 9.95 -8.55
N ARG A 35 1.41 10.30 -7.49
CA ARG A 35 0.85 10.85 -6.26
C ARG A 35 0.83 12.37 -6.37
N HIS A 36 -0.12 13.00 -5.67
CA HIS A 36 -0.13 14.45 -5.54
C HIS A 36 1.17 14.93 -4.87
N ALA A 37 1.70 16.10 -5.27
CA ALA A 37 2.97 16.63 -4.77
C ALA A 37 3.03 16.80 -3.23
N ARG A 38 1.87 16.92 -2.58
CA ARG A 38 1.75 17.00 -1.11
C ARG A 38 1.68 15.64 -0.41
N TYR A 39 1.76 14.52 -1.13
CA TYR A 39 1.78 13.18 -0.51
C TYR A 39 3.01 13.03 0.39
N LYS A 40 2.79 12.60 1.64
CA LYS A 40 3.82 12.43 2.67
C LYS A 40 4.67 13.68 2.90
N THR A 41 4.06 14.86 2.83
CA THR A 41 4.74 16.14 3.16
C THR A 41 4.41 16.67 4.55
N GLN A 42 3.27 16.27 5.12
CA GLN A 42 2.81 16.69 6.44
C GLN A 42 2.69 15.49 7.38
N ILE A 43 2.91 15.70 8.67
CA ILE A 43 2.81 14.66 9.70
C ILE A 43 1.35 14.24 9.96
N CYS A 44 1.16 12.95 10.21
CA CYS A 44 -0.11 12.37 10.63
C CYS A 44 -0.27 12.62 12.12
N ARG A 45 -1.17 13.53 12.48
CA ARG A 45 -1.44 13.84 13.89
C ARG A 45 -1.90 12.61 14.66
N ALA A 46 -2.83 11.82 14.13
CA ALA A 46 -3.32 10.61 14.79
C ALA A 46 -2.18 9.64 15.12
N TYR A 47 -1.28 9.37 14.17
CA TYR A 47 -0.15 8.47 14.43
C TYR A 47 0.84 9.03 15.45
N HIS A 48 1.22 10.32 15.35
CA HIS A 48 2.17 10.92 16.28
C HIS A 48 1.58 11.27 17.65
N SER A 49 0.26 11.40 17.77
CA SER A 49 -0.43 11.66 19.03
C SER A 49 -0.82 10.37 19.76
N ASP A 50 -1.40 9.41 19.04
CA ASP A 50 -1.99 8.19 19.62
C ASP A 50 -1.14 6.93 19.36
N GLY A 51 -0.03 7.05 18.63
CA GLY A 51 0.83 5.93 18.23
C GLY A 51 0.22 5.00 17.17
N SER A 52 -1.00 5.28 16.72
CA SER A 52 -1.72 4.46 15.74
C SER A 52 -2.54 5.32 14.78
N CYS A 53 -2.69 4.85 13.55
CA CYS A 53 -3.49 5.52 12.54
C CYS A 53 -4.39 4.52 11.83
N PRO A 54 -5.71 4.79 11.73
CA PRO A 54 -6.67 3.86 11.12
C PRO A 54 -6.39 3.62 9.63
N TYR A 55 -5.68 4.53 8.97
CA TYR A 55 -5.29 4.39 7.57
C TYR A 55 -4.03 3.55 7.36
N GLY A 56 -3.24 3.28 8.42
CA GLY A 56 -2.03 2.47 8.35
C GLY A 56 -1.10 2.89 7.20
N ILE A 57 -0.58 1.91 6.45
CA ILE A 57 0.32 2.15 5.31
C ILE A 57 -0.31 2.99 4.19
N ARG A 58 -1.64 3.11 4.15
CA ARG A 58 -2.37 3.89 3.13
C ARG A 58 -2.50 5.36 3.47
N CYS A 59 -2.12 5.76 4.68
CA CYS A 59 -2.16 7.15 5.07
C CYS A 59 -1.32 8.01 4.13
N THR A 60 -1.86 9.16 3.74
CA THR A 60 -1.21 10.13 2.85
C THR A 60 -0.26 11.06 3.60
N PHE A 61 -0.28 11.04 4.93
CA PHE A 61 0.58 11.82 5.83
C PHE A 61 1.72 10.96 6.38
N ILE A 62 2.80 11.59 6.82
CA ILE A 62 3.96 10.93 7.43
C ILE A 62 3.53 10.32 8.77
N HIS A 63 3.74 9.02 8.95
CA HIS A 63 3.59 8.34 10.24
C HIS A 63 4.96 8.36 10.92
#